data_AF-A0A368BFL9-F1
#
_entry.id   AF-A0A368BFL9-F1
#
_cell.length_a   1.000
_cell.length_b   1.000
_cell.length_c   1.000
_cell.angle_alpha   90.00
_cell.angle_beta   90.00
_cell.angle_gamma   90.00
#
_symmetry.space_group_name_H-M   'P 1'
#
loop_
_entity.id
_entity.type
_entity.pdbx_description
1 polymer ?
#
loop_
_entity_poly.entity_id
_entity_poly.type
_entity_poly.pdbx_seq_one_letter_code
_entity_poly.pdbx_strand_id
1 'polypeptide(L)'
;KQTDATYECEELECKFRISKYIAGRQLSEDEAKELFSTKFLGPREGFISRFNKPFEAAIELVQSVSKTGKKGRFKTNFVFEQDEPEELSEDQIVASITHEEAAHDLYETGKSYLVPSLKTKKEPDGVKFSRTILSAEIPREAAIRMLNGEKSELLKGFVSNRTKRKFDAFLNYDFEQGRPTFEFPPRKKAPKKKTAKKQ
;
A
#
# COMPACT_ATOMS: atom_id res chain seq x y z
N LYS A 1 -14.48 -37.83 3.59
CA LYS A 1 -15.27 -37.85 2.34
C LYS A 1 -14.84 -36.75 1.39
N GLN A 2 -14.61 -37.10 0.12
CA GLN A 2 -14.28 -36.16 -0.95
C GLN A 2 -15.48 -35.98 -1.87
N THR A 3 -15.96 -34.76 -2.04
CA THR A 3 -16.90 -34.41 -3.11
C THR A 3 -16.17 -33.62 -4.20
N ASP A 4 -16.78 -33.45 -5.37
CA ASP A 4 -16.17 -32.79 -6.55
C ASP A 4 -15.62 -31.38 -6.21
N ALA A 5 -16.29 -30.67 -5.29
CA ALA A 5 -15.95 -29.30 -4.90
C ALA A 5 -15.48 -29.12 -3.44
N THR A 6 -15.68 -30.10 -2.54
CA THR A 6 -15.42 -29.90 -1.10
C THR A 6 -14.78 -31.11 -0.42
N TYR A 7 -13.90 -30.85 0.56
CA TYR A 7 -13.43 -31.85 1.51
C TYR A 7 -14.34 -31.81 2.74
N GLU A 8 -14.94 -32.97 3.06
CA GLU A 8 -15.83 -33.16 4.19
C GLU A 8 -15.28 -34.24 5.12
N CYS A 9 -15.36 -33.98 6.41
CA CYS A 9 -14.98 -34.93 7.45
C CYS A 9 -15.89 -36.17 7.42
N GLU A 10 -15.34 -37.34 7.71
CA GLU A 10 -16.10 -38.60 7.67
C GLU A 10 -16.86 -38.92 8.96
N GLU A 11 -16.52 -38.26 10.06
CA GLU A 11 -17.21 -38.42 11.34
C GLU A 11 -18.56 -37.69 11.37
N LEU A 12 -19.58 -38.40 11.87
CA LEU A 12 -20.98 -37.96 11.97
C LEU A 12 -21.18 -36.67 12.81
N GLU A 13 -20.20 -36.30 13.63
CA GLU A 13 -20.21 -35.09 14.48
C GLU A 13 -19.35 -33.95 13.91
N CYS A 14 -18.59 -34.22 12.85
CA CYS A 14 -17.57 -33.32 12.33
C CYS A 14 -18.16 -32.42 11.23
N LYS A 15 -18.73 -31.28 11.64
CA LYS A 15 -19.33 -30.26 10.74
C LYS A 15 -18.30 -29.43 9.95
N PHE A 16 -17.10 -29.98 9.75
CA PHE A 16 -16.00 -29.31 9.06
C PHE A 16 -16.12 -29.54 7.55
N ARG A 17 -16.32 -28.45 6.79
CA ARG A 17 -16.42 -28.45 5.34
C ARG A 17 -15.56 -27.34 4.77
N ILE A 18 -14.55 -27.71 3.97
CA ILE A 18 -13.67 -26.76 3.29
C ILE A 18 -13.76 -26.96 1.78
N SER A 19 -13.65 -25.86 1.04
CA SER A 19 -13.61 -25.89 -0.42
C SER A 19 -12.28 -26.47 -0.89
N LYS A 20 -12.33 -27.29 -1.95
CA LYS A 20 -11.12 -27.73 -2.68
C LYS A 20 -10.39 -26.56 -3.33
N TYR A 21 -11.14 -25.53 -3.69
CA TYR A 21 -10.61 -24.32 -4.29
C TYR A 21 -10.70 -23.18 -3.29
N ILE A 22 -9.53 -22.68 -2.87
CA ILE A 22 -9.40 -21.53 -1.97
C ILE A 22 -8.73 -20.41 -2.76
N ALA A 23 -9.47 -19.32 -2.99
CA ALA A 23 -9.01 -18.18 -3.79
C ALA A 23 -8.37 -18.59 -5.14
N GLY A 24 -9.02 -19.49 -5.88
CA GLY A 24 -8.55 -19.92 -7.21
C GLY A 24 -7.46 -21.00 -7.21
N ARG A 25 -6.87 -21.31 -6.05
CA ARG A 25 -5.89 -22.40 -5.89
C ARG A 25 -6.58 -23.70 -5.48
N GLN A 26 -6.22 -24.80 -6.13
CA GLN A 26 -6.62 -26.14 -5.68
C GLN A 26 -5.74 -26.58 -4.51
N LEU A 27 -6.37 -26.98 -3.42
CA LEU A 27 -5.70 -27.54 -2.24
C LEU A 27 -5.36 -29.02 -2.49
N SER A 28 -4.13 -29.45 -2.18
CA SER A 28 -3.77 -30.87 -2.23
C SER A 28 -4.38 -31.64 -1.05
N GLU A 29 -4.44 -32.97 -1.15
CA GLU A 29 -4.95 -33.80 -0.04
C GLU A 29 -4.09 -33.69 1.21
N ASP A 30 -2.78 -33.59 1.06
CA ASP A 30 -1.85 -33.45 2.18
C ASP A 30 -1.99 -32.07 2.85
N GLU A 31 -2.17 -31.01 2.07
CA GLU A 31 -2.49 -29.68 2.60
C GLU A 31 -3.84 -29.65 3.30
N ALA A 32 -4.84 -30.38 2.79
CA ALA A 32 -6.15 -30.53 3.43
C ALA A 32 -6.04 -31.24 4.78
N LYS A 33 -5.21 -32.30 4.88
CA LYS A 33 -4.94 -33.01 6.14
C LYS A 33 -4.20 -32.12 7.12
N GLU A 34 -3.22 -31.35 6.66
CA GLU A 34 -2.48 -30.41 7.50
C GLU A 34 -3.43 -29.35 8.06
N LEU A 35 -4.22 -28.68 7.21
CA LEU A 35 -5.28 -27.77 7.63
C LEU A 35 -6.29 -28.41 8.59
N PHE A 36 -6.60 -29.69 8.41
CA PHE A 36 -7.50 -30.41 9.31
C PHE A 36 -6.90 -30.61 10.70
N SER A 37 -5.62 -30.99 10.78
CA SER A 37 -4.94 -31.27 12.04
C SER A 37 -4.50 -30.01 12.79
N THR A 38 -3.84 -29.08 12.10
CA THR A 38 -3.21 -27.89 12.70
C THR A 38 -4.11 -26.66 12.66
N LYS A 39 -5.15 -26.65 11.81
CA LYS A 39 -5.99 -25.47 11.48
C LYS A 39 -5.22 -24.31 10.86
N PHE A 40 -3.95 -24.52 10.54
CA PHE A 40 -3.05 -23.52 9.99
C PHE A 40 -2.17 -24.16 8.93
N LEU A 41 -2.24 -23.64 7.72
CA LEU A 41 -1.31 -23.94 6.64
C LEU A 41 -0.33 -22.78 6.55
N GLY A 42 0.96 -23.08 6.50
CA GLY A 42 2.01 -22.08 6.25
C GLY A 42 1.81 -21.33 4.93
N PRO A 43 2.67 -20.32 4.66
CA PRO A 43 2.58 -19.52 3.45
C PRO A 43 2.69 -20.39 2.20
N ARG A 44 1.77 -20.19 1.26
CA ARG A 44 1.73 -20.87 -0.02
C ARG A 44 1.49 -19.88 -1.15
N GLU A 45 2.12 -20.17 -2.28
CA GLU A 45 1.96 -19.39 -3.50
C GLU A 45 0.77 -19.84 -4.34
N GLY A 46 0.32 -18.98 -5.25
CA GLY A 46 -0.68 -19.31 -6.27
C GLY A 46 -2.13 -18.97 -5.90
N PHE A 47 -2.36 -18.23 -4.81
CA PHE A 47 -3.68 -17.64 -4.54
C PHE A 47 -3.95 -16.48 -5.48
N ILE A 48 -5.19 -16.33 -5.92
CA ILE A 48 -5.61 -15.29 -6.86
C ILE A 48 -6.52 -14.29 -6.12
N SER A 49 -6.07 -13.04 -6.06
CA SER A 49 -6.84 -11.96 -5.45
C SER A 49 -8.08 -11.62 -6.28
N ARG A 50 -9.02 -10.86 -5.71
CA ARG A 50 -10.18 -10.33 -6.44
C ARG A 50 -9.80 -9.55 -7.71
N PHE A 51 -8.60 -8.99 -7.76
CA PHE A 51 -8.04 -8.27 -8.91
C PHE A 51 -7.26 -9.17 -9.89
N ASN A 52 -7.41 -10.49 -9.79
CA ASN A 52 -6.74 -11.48 -10.64
C ASN A 52 -5.20 -11.43 -10.56
N LYS A 53 -4.67 -10.96 -9.42
CA LYS A 53 -3.23 -10.95 -9.14
C LYS A 53 -2.85 -12.16 -8.27
N PRO A 54 -1.79 -12.91 -8.62
CA PRO A 54 -1.27 -13.94 -7.76
C PRO A 54 -0.70 -13.32 -6.47
N PHE A 55 -0.92 -13.96 -5.33
CA PHE A 55 -0.34 -13.59 -4.05
C PHE A 55 0.02 -14.84 -3.24
N GLU A 56 0.94 -14.65 -2.30
CA GLU A 56 1.33 -15.64 -1.31
C GLU A 56 0.65 -15.31 0.02
N ALA A 57 0.14 -16.34 0.71
CA ALA A 57 -0.45 -16.19 2.04
C ALA A 57 -0.46 -17.53 2.78
N ALA A 58 -0.42 -17.47 4.10
CA ALA A 58 -0.79 -18.60 4.95
C ALA A 58 -2.33 -18.70 5.05
N ILE A 59 -2.85 -19.90 5.27
CA ILE A 59 -4.29 -20.13 5.46
C ILE A 59 -4.54 -20.53 6.91
N GLU A 60 -5.41 -19.80 7.59
CA GLU A 60 -5.90 -20.17 8.92
C GLU A 60 -7.39 -20.50 8.88
N LEU A 61 -7.82 -21.47 9.68
CA LEU A 61 -9.22 -21.85 9.81
C LEU A 61 -9.85 -21.31 11.09
N VAL A 62 -10.64 -20.26 10.94
CA VAL A 62 -11.34 -19.60 12.04
C VAL A 62 -12.75 -20.16 12.18
N GLN A 63 -13.08 -20.67 13.36
CA GLN A 63 -14.45 -21.05 13.70
C GLN A 63 -15.18 -19.89 14.36
N SER A 64 -16.20 -19.34 13.72
CA SER A 64 -17.02 -18.30 14.34
C SER A 64 -17.88 -18.90 15.44
N VAL A 65 -17.69 -18.51 16.69
CA VAL A 65 -18.58 -18.87 17.80
C VAL A 65 -19.56 -17.71 18.04
N SER A 66 -20.86 -17.99 18.03
CA SER A 66 -21.85 -16.94 18.36
C SER A 66 -21.79 -16.58 19.84
N LYS A 67 -22.30 -15.39 20.21
CA LYS A 67 -22.47 -14.96 21.62
C LYS A 67 -23.27 -15.95 22.49
N THR A 68 -24.03 -16.84 21.86
CA THR A 68 -24.82 -17.91 22.47
C THR A 68 -24.09 -19.27 22.54
N GLY A 69 -22.77 -19.30 22.30
CA GLY A 69 -21.95 -20.51 22.40
C GLY A 69 -22.13 -21.49 21.24
N LYS A 70 -22.89 -21.15 20.19
CA LYS A 70 -23.04 -22.02 19.02
C LYS A 70 -21.81 -21.89 18.13
N LYS A 71 -21.11 -23.01 17.95
CA LYS A 71 -20.01 -23.16 16.98
C LYS A 71 -20.57 -23.08 15.56
N GLY A 72 -20.21 -22.02 14.84
CA GLY A 72 -20.57 -21.80 13.45
C GLY A 72 -19.67 -22.57 12.47
N ARG A 73 -19.81 -22.25 11.18
CA ARG A 73 -18.99 -22.86 10.13
C ARG A 73 -17.55 -22.33 10.20
N PHE A 74 -16.61 -23.18 9.80
CA PHE A 74 -15.22 -22.78 9.61
C PHE A 74 -15.11 -21.83 8.42
N LYS A 75 -14.33 -20.77 8.60
CA LYS A 75 -13.99 -19.80 7.57
C LYS A 75 -12.48 -19.81 7.37
N THR A 76 -12.06 -19.85 6.11
CA THR A 76 -10.66 -19.66 5.72
C THR A 76 -10.31 -18.19 5.85
N ASN A 77 -9.33 -17.88 6.67
CA ASN A 77 -8.71 -16.58 6.82
C ASN A 77 -7.33 -16.63 6.16
N PHE A 78 -6.93 -15.55 5.49
CA PHE A 78 -5.60 -15.44 4.93
C PHE A 78 -4.73 -14.67 5.91
N VAL A 79 -3.64 -15.30 6.35
CA VAL A 79 -2.60 -14.67 7.15
C VAL A 79 -1.49 -14.34 6.19
N PHE A 80 -1.36 -13.07 5.88
CA PHE A 80 -0.18 -12.59 5.16
C PHE A 80 0.92 -12.52 6.20
N GLU A 81 2.06 -13.14 5.90
CA GLU A 81 3.29 -12.76 6.58
C GLU A 81 3.44 -11.28 6.26
N GLN A 82 3.16 -10.46 7.27
CA GLN A 82 3.34 -9.02 7.16
C GLN A 82 4.82 -8.90 6.93
N ASP A 83 5.24 -8.59 5.68
CA ASP A 83 6.60 -8.19 5.35
C ASP A 83 7.06 -7.36 6.55
N GLU A 84 7.95 -7.93 7.37
CA GLU A 84 8.66 -7.14 8.36
C GLU A 84 9.16 -5.95 7.55
N PRO A 85 8.82 -4.71 7.94
CA PRO A 85 9.21 -3.56 7.15
C PRO A 85 10.71 -3.68 6.98
N GLU A 86 11.17 -4.00 5.75
CA GLU A 86 12.58 -4.20 5.43
C GLU A 86 13.33 -3.13 6.21
N GLU A 87 14.13 -3.57 7.20
CA GLU A 87 14.69 -2.66 8.19
C GLU A 87 15.29 -1.48 7.43
N LEU A 88 14.76 -0.28 7.67
CA LEU A 88 15.26 0.93 7.05
C LEU A 88 16.70 1.09 7.53
N SER A 89 17.63 0.53 6.77
CA SER A 89 19.06 0.52 7.10
C SER A 89 19.54 1.96 7.18
N GLU A 90 20.34 2.28 8.19
CA GLU A 90 20.94 3.60 8.42
C GLU A 90 21.69 4.14 7.18
N ASP A 91 22.13 3.26 6.27
CA ASP A 91 22.71 3.59 4.96
C ASP A 91 21.77 4.35 4.01
N GLN A 92 20.46 4.33 4.26
CA GLN A 92 19.45 5.05 3.46
C GLN A 92 19.18 6.46 3.98
N ILE A 93 19.81 6.87 5.08
CA ILE A 93 19.68 8.22 5.63
C ILE A 93 20.42 9.18 4.70
N VAL A 94 19.68 10.07 4.05
CA VAL A 94 20.23 11.04 3.10
C VAL A 94 20.42 12.41 3.73
N ALA A 95 19.57 12.79 4.68
CA ALA A 95 19.66 14.07 5.37
C ALA A 95 18.89 14.05 6.69
N SER A 96 19.25 14.95 7.61
CA SER A 96 18.42 15.30 8.76
C SER A 96 17.63 16.57 8.42
N ILE A 97 16.31 16.52 8.50
CA ILE A 97 15.43 17.69 8.40
C ILE A 97 15.17 18.26 9.80
N THR A 98 14.86 19.55 9.89
CA THR A 98 14.45 20.17 11.15
C THR A 98 13.02 20.66 11.01
N HIS A 99 12.10 20.06 11.74
CA HIS A 99 10.69 20.45 11.76
C HIS A 99 10.23 20.62 13.21
N GLU A 100 9.62 21.77 13.54
CA GLU A 100 9.11 22.06 14.89
C GLU A 100 10.12 21.81 16.04
N GLU A 101 11.36 22.28 15.87
CA GLU A 101 12.48 22.14 16.83
C GLU A 101 13.01 20.71 17.04
N ALA A 102 12.51 19.71 16.30
CA ALA A 102 13.05 18.37 16.29
C ALA A 102 13.82 18.07 14.99
N ALA A 103 14.97 17.41 15.13
CA ALA A 103 15.70 16.84 14.01
C ALA A 103 15.11 15.46 13.67
N HIS A 104 14.80 15.23 12.39
CA HIS A 104 14.28 13.96 11.90
C HIS A 104 15.11 13.44 10.73
N ASP A 105 15.39 12.15 10.72
CA ASP A 105 16.16 11.51 9.67
C ASP A 105 15.28 11.23 8.44
N LEU A 106 15.74 11.69 7.28
CA LEU A 106 15.14 11.46 5.98
C LEU A 106 15.77 10.23 5.33
N TYR A 107 14.97 9.18 5.19
CA TYR A 107 15.34 7.96 4.52
C TYR A 107 14.95 8.03 3.03
N GLU A 108 15.90 7.80 2.14
CA GLU A 108 15.65 7.67 0.69
C GLU A 108 15.68 6.19 0.30
N THR A 109 14.52 5.66 -0.05
CA THR A 109 14.42 4.41 -0.81
C THR A 109 14.42 4.71 -2.29
N GLY A 110 14.75 3.72 -3.13
CA GLY A 110 14.76 3.90 -4.59
C GLY A 110 13.42 4.38 -5.19
N LYS A 111 12.30 4.27 -4.46
CA LYS A 111 10.97 4.67 -4.92
C LYS A 111 10.33 5.79 -4.09
N SER A 112 10.72 5.98 -2.83
CA SER A 112 10.04 6.88 -1.88
C SER A 112 11.00 7.51 -0.88
N TYR A 113 10.64 8.70 -0.41
CA TYR A 113 11.20 9.32 0.77
C TYR A 113 10.35 8.98 2.00
N LEU A 114 11.00 8.63 3.11
CA LEU A 114 10.35 8.27 4.37
C LEU A 114 10.98 9.06 5.52
N VAL A 115 10.13 9.49 6.46
CA VAL A 115 10.53 10.13 7.70
C VAL A 115 9.74 9.48 8.84
N PRO A 116 10.13 8.28 9.31
CA PRO A 116 9.44 7.55 10.38
C PRO A 116 9.32 8.35 11.68
N SER A 117 10.30 9.23 11.94
CA SER A 117 10.36 10.06 13.15
C SER A 117 9.32 11.18 13.16
N LEU A 118 8.80 11.58 11.99
CA LEU A 118 7.83 12.68 11.87
C LEU A 118 6.42 12.11 11.74
N LYS A 119 5.75 11.96 12.89
CA LYS A 119 4.39 11.41 12.97
C LYS A 119 3.36 12.53 12.97
N THR A 120 2.47 12.54 11.98
CA THR A 120 1.36 13.51 11.92
C THR A 120 0.04 12.83 12.27
N LYS A 121 -1.01 13.63 12.53
CA LYS A 121 -2.34 13.11 12.86
C LYS A 121 -2.92 12.18 11.79
N LYS A 122 -2.49 12.32 10.52
CA LYS A 122 -2.90 11.46 9.40
C LYS A 122 -1.90 10.37 9.05
N GLU A 123 -0.62 10.56 9.38
CA GLU A 123 0.44 9.57 9.18
C GLU A 123 1.03 9.16 10.54
N PRO A 124 0.36 8.24 11.27
CA PRO A 124 0.84 7.76 12.57
C PRO A 124 2.12 6.92 12.46
N ASP A 125 2.38 6.34 11.27
CA ASP A 125 3.55 5.51 10.97
C ASP A 125 4.73 6.32 10.42
N GLY A 126 4.60 7.66 10.35
CA GLY A 126 5.61 8.57 9.82
C GLY A 126 5.32 9.05 8.40
N VAL A 127 5.84 10.23 8.06
CA VAL A 127 5.64 10.86 6.76
C VAL A 127 6.28 10.05 5.64
N LYS A 128 5.52 9.72 4.59
CA LYS A 128 6.03 8.99 3.41
C LYS A 128 5.48 9.56 2.10
N PHE A 129 6.37 9.82 1.15
CA PHE A 129 5.96 10.22 -0.21
C PHE A 129 6.87 9.65 -1.30
N SER A 130 6.32 9.50 -2.51
CA SER A 130 7.06 8.94 -3.63
C SER A 130 8.13 9.90 -4.16
N ARG A 131 9.31 9.36 -4.51
CA ARG A 131 10.39 10.10 -5.18
C ARG A 131 9.98 10.57 -6.58
N THR A 132 9.07 9.84 -7.22
CA THR A 132 8.47 10.25 -8.49
C THR A 132 7.04 10.70 -8.27
N ILE A 133 6.73 11.97 -8.54
CA ILE A 133 5.39 12.52 -8.44
C ILE A 133 4.96 12.98 -9.84
N LEU A 134 3.81 12.49 -10.33
CA LEU A 134 3.30 12.85 -11.66
C LEU A 134 4.33 12.72 -12.79
N SER A 135 5.14 11.65 -12.78
CA SER A 135 6.23 11.37 -13.74
C SER A 135 7.44 12.30 -13.67
N ALA A 136 7.52 13.19 -12.67
CA ALA A 136 8.70 14.00 -12.40
C ALA A 136 9.43 13.44 -11.18
N GLU A 137 10.75 13.37 -11.26
CA GLU A 137 11.62 12.99 -10.15
C GLU A 137 11.86 14.18 -9.23
N ILE A 138 11.66 13.98 -7.93
CA ILE A 138 11.90 14.98 -6.91
C ILE A 138 13.36 14.85 -6.45
N PRO A 139 14.19 15.90 -6.62
CA PRO A 139 15.54 15.87 -6.11
C PRO A 139 15.54 15.92 -4.58
N ARG A 140 16.60 15.40 -3.99
CA ARG A 140 16.85 15.34 -2.54
C ARG A 140 16.69 16.71 -1.88
N GLU A 141 17.28 17.73 -2.48
CA GLU A 141 17.22 19.10 -1.98
C GLU A 141 15.78 19.64 -1.93
N ALA A 142 14.96 19.32 -2.93
CA ALA A 142 13.56 19.69 -2.93
C ALA A 142 12.79 18.98 -1.82
N ALA A 143 13.02 17.67 -1.63
CA ALA A 143 12.41 16.91 -0.55
C ALA A 143 12.76 17.48 0.83
N ILE A 144 14.03 17.80 1.07
CA ILE A 144 14.51 18.40 2.32
C ILE A 144 13.83 19.76 2.58
N ARG A 145 13.80 20.66 1.59
CA ARG A 145 13.17 21.97 1.74
C ARG A 145 11.68 21.87 2.04
N MET A 146 10.98 21.02 1.30
CA MET A 146 9.54 20.77 1.53
C MET A 146 9.25 20.28 2.94
N LEU A 147 10.09 19.38 3.45
CA LEU A 147 9.96 18.82 4.78
C LEU A 147 10.38 19.78 5.90
N ASN A 148 11.22 20.78 5.59
CA ASN A 148 11.50 21.91 6.49
C ASN A 148 10.36 22.96 6.50
N GLY A 149 9.26 22.71 5.79
CA GLY A 149 8.14 23.65 5.67
C GLY A 149 8.38 24.78 4.66
N GLU A 150 9.44 24.69 3.86
CA GLU A 150 9.73 25.64 2.78
C GLU A 150 9.20 25.15 1.44
N LYS A 151 9.03 26.07 0.49
CA LYS A 151 8.68 25.71 -0.89
C LYS A 151 9.91 25.14 -1.59
N SER A 152 9.74 24.06 -2.36
CA SER A 152 10.79 23.55 -3.24
C SER A 152 11.14 24.58 -4.31
N GLU A 153 12.18 24.29 -5.09
CA GLU A 153 12.48 25.02 -6.31
C GLU A 153 11.42 24.76 -7.40
N LEU A 154 11.48 25.53 -8.49
CA LEU A 154 10.59 25.34 -9.63
C LEU A 154 10.94 24.04 -10.36
N LEU A 155 10.25 22.97 -10.01
CA LEU A 155 10.41 21.66 -10.63
C LEU A 155 9.64 21.62 -11.94
N LYS A 156 10.30 21.08 -12.98
CA LYS A 156 9.77 21.01 -14.35
C LYS A 156 9.46 19.57 -14.74
N GLY A 157 8.50 19.40 -15.64
CA GLY A 157 8.23 18.10 -16.26
C GLY A 157 7.14 17.26 -15.58
N PHE A 158 6.38 17.83 -14.64
CA PHE A 158 5.20 17.16 -14.10
C PHE A 158 4.14 16.95 -15.17
N VAL A 159 3.58 15.75 -15.27
CA VAL A 159 2.52 15.42 -16.24
C VAL A 159 1.18 15.37 -15.52
N SER A 160 0.29 16.31 -15.83
CA SER A 160 -1.04 16.35 -15.23
C SER A 160 -1.85 15.12 -15.61
N ASN A 161 -2.35 14.35 -14.64
CA ASN A 161 -3.23 13.22 -14.92
C ASN A 161 -4.52 13.63 -15.65
N ARG A 162 -5.02 14.85 -15.40
CA ARG A 162 -6.24 15.38 -16.02
C ARG A 162 -6.05 15.86 -17.46
N THR A 163 -4.94 16.55 -17.74
CA THR A 163 -4.73 17.20 -19.06
C THR A 163 -3.65 16.55 -19.90
N LYS A 164 -2.87 15.63 -19.32
CA LYS A 164 -1.70 14.96 -19.90
C LYS A 164 -0.62 15.93 -20.42
N ARG A 165 -0.69 17.20 -20.01
CA ARG A 165 0.29 18.23 -20.36
C ARG A 165 1.36 18.34 -19.29
N LYS A 166 2.57 18.65 -19.74
CA LYS A 166 3.70 19.00 -18.87
C LYS A 166 3.44 20.36 -18.22
N PHE A 167 3.75 20.49 -16.95
CA PHE A 167 3.69 21.74 -16.21
C PHE A 167 4.86 21.85 -15.24
N ASP A 168 5.14 23.09 -14.85
CA ASP A 168 6.16 23.43 -13.86
C ASP A 168 5.45 23.94 -12.60
N ALA A 169 5.91 23.52 -11.44
CA ALA A 169 5.32 23.88 -10.16
C ALA A 169 6.36 23.86 -9.04
N PHE A 170 6.12 24.66 -8.02
CA PHE A 170 6.75 24.51 -6.72
C PHE A 170 6.02 23.41 -5.96
N LEU A 171 6.76 22.64 -5.19
CA LEU A 171 6.25 21.57 -4.37
C LEU A 171 6.35 22.00 -2.91
N ASN A 172 5.30 21.77 -2.15
CA ASN A 172 5.23 22.05 -0.71
C ASN A 172 4.73 20.79 0.00
N TYR A 173 5.11 20.55 1.24
CA TYR A 173 4.54 19.47 2.04
C TYR A 173 3.40 19.99 2.91
N ASP A 174 2.24 19.38 2.80
CA ASP A 174 1.09 19.67 3.67
C ASP A 174 1.05 18.65 4.80
N PHE A 175 1.53 19.04 5.98
CA PHE A 175 1.57 18.21 7.19
C PHE A 175 0.19 17.92 7.78
N GLU A 176 -0.83 18.75 7.49
CA GLU A 176 -2.21 18.47 7.92
C GLU A 176 -2.84 17.38 7.06
N GLN A 177 -2.52 17.36 5.77
CA GLN A 177 -3.05 16.39 4.81
C GLN A 177 -2.15 15.16 4.63
N GLY A 178 -0.90 15.19 5.10
CA GLY A 178 0.08 14.13 4.92
C GLY A 178 0.41 13.89 3.44
N ARG A 179 0.58 14.96 2.65
CA ARG A 179 0.86 14.84 1.21
C ARG A 179 1.57 16.05 0.62
N PRO A 180 2.36 15.84 -0.45
CA PRO A 180 2.90 16.94 -1.24
C PRO A 180 1.80 17.68 -2.02
N THR A 181 1.82 19.00 -1.95
CA THR A 181 0.90 19.94 -2.62
C THR A 181 1.67 20.80 -3.63
N PHE A 182 1.02 21.13 -4.74
CA PHE A 182 1.61 21.93 -5.82
C PHE A 182 1.21 23.39 -5.73
N GLU A 183 2.19 24.28 -5.81
CA GLU A 183 1.99 25.71 -5.97
C GLU A 183 2.51 26.15 -7.34
N PHE A 184 1.61 26.68 -8.17
CA PHE A 184 1.94 27.06 -9.54
C PHE A 184 2.44 28.51 -9.58
N PRO A 185 3.56 28.80 -10.28
CA PRO A 185 3.96 30.18 -10.50
C PRO A 185 2.84 30.97 -11.19
N PRO A 186 2.72 32.28 -10.92
CA PRO A 186 1.73 33.12 -11.56
C PRO A 186 1.93 33.07 -13.07
N ARG A 187 0.93 32.51 -13.77
CA ARG A 187 0.99 32.37 -15.23
C ARG A 187 1.05 33.78 -15.84
N LYS A 188 2.11 34.07 -16.60
CA LYS A 188 2.06 35.17 -17.57
C LYS A 188 0.82 34.92 -18.44
N LYS A 189 -0.15 35.83 -18.40
CA LYS A 189 -1.40 35.70 -19.17
C LYS A 189 -1.03 35.46 -20.62
N ALA A 190 -1.24 34.24 -21.12
CA ALA A 190 -1.13 34.00 -22.55
C ALA A 190 -2.16 34.91 -23.25
N PRO A 191 -1.80 35.60 -24.33
CA PRO A 191 -2.77 36.37 -25.10
C PRO A 191 -3.88 35.42 -25.52
N LYS A 192 -5.14 35.81 -25.25
CA LYS A 192 -6.33 35.05 -25.64
C LYS A 192 -6.23 34.72 -27.13
N LYS A 193 -5.98 33.47 -27.48
CA LYS A 193 -6.17 32.99 -28.86
C LYS A 193 -7.65 33.19 -29.17
N LYS A 194 -7.95 34.18 -30.02
CA LYS A 194 -9.30 34.38 -30.57
C LYS A 194 -9.70 33.08 -31.26
N THR A 195 -10.76 32.46 -30.76
CA THR A 195 -11.46 31.39 -31.43
C THR A 195 -11.94 31.93 -32.78
N ALA A 196 -11.38 31.43 -33.88
CA ALA A 196 -11.90 31.68 -35.21
C ALA A 196 -13.31 31.08 -35.28
N LYS A 197 -14.31 31.95 -35.39
CA LYS A 197 -15.70 31.58 -35.63
C LYS A 197 -15.75 31.04 -37.07
N LYS A 198 -15.97 29.74 -37.21
CA LYS A 198 -16.21 29.09 -38.50
C LYS A 198 -17.58 29.59 -39.00
N GLN A 199 -17.58 30.36 -40.08
CA GLN A 199 -18.75 30.58 -40.95
C GLN A 199 -18.60 29.66 -42.16
#